data_AF-A0A2R4UTY9-F1
#
_entry.id   AF-A0A2R4UTY9-F1
#
_cell.length_a   1.000
_cell.length_b   1.000
_cell.length_c   1.000
_cell.angle_alpha   90.00
_cell.angle_beta   90.00
_cell.angle_gamma   90.00
#
_symmetry.space_group_name_H-M   'P 1'
#
loop_
_entity.id
_entity.type
_entity.pdbx_description
1 polymer ?
#
loop_
_entity_poly.entity_id
_entity_poly.type
_entity_poly.pdbx_seq_one_letter_code
_entity_poly.pdbx_strand_id
1 'polypeptide(L)'
;MKKKTKQWRWWIFAVFAFLIFIILQIPATWLIAKFSKDNQILHNVSGNIWQGQADWQRGQLRGTVHWKTRPLDLLLLRVGANLDIHSGNTQFNGVFGYGFGKKIMIKNLQGEVSPETLKYFANWQWPENAIQLKDVQLNYQKEKGFSAAEGQLNWGGGELNYTFGQRQDRMNMPSLMAEIKDENGQLQVDVRDQRSQKMANLSLDPSLMLDVQLTQRMLLNIPSYEGKAGLDTYVISSRQPLMQGGF
;
A
#
# COMPACT_ATOMS: atom_id res chain seq x y z
N MET A 1 -48.18 -9.66 44.60
CA MET A 1 -47.10 -9.83 43.59
C MET A 1 -46.49 -8.46 43.28
N LYS A 2 -45.27 -8.17 43.75
CA LYS A 2 -44.58 -6.88 43.45
C LYS A 2 -44.20 -6.87 41.97
N LYS A 3 -44.80 -5.98 41.16
CA LYS A 3 -44.35 -5.68 39.80
C LYS A 3 -42.91 -5.16 39.88
N LYS A 4 -41.91 -6.03 39.72
CA LYS A 4 -40.51 -5.61 39.54
C LYS A 4 -40.49 -4.70 38.31
N THR A 5 -40.26 -3.42 38.58
CA THR A 5 -40.54 -2.31 37.68
C THR A 5 -39.63 -2.34 36.46
N LYS A 6 -40.20 -1.89 35.34
CA LYS A 6 -39.58 -1.63 34.02
C LYS A 6 -38.32 -0.74 34.06
N GLN A 7 -37.94 -0.22 35.24
CA GLN A 7 -36.83 0.69 35.52
C GLN A 7 -35.45 0.05 35.29
N TRP A 8 -35.27 -1.25 35.57
CA TRP A 8 -34.00 -1.94 35.32
C TRP A 8 -33.62 -1.94 33.82
N ARG A 9 -34.61 -2.05 32.92
CA ARG A 9 -34.39 -1.95 31.46
C ARG A 9 -33.90 -0.56 31.05
N TRP A 10 -34.40 0.49 31.72
CA TRP A 10 -33.95 1.86 31.49
C TRP A 10 -32.54 2.11 32.01
N TRP A 11 -32.16 1.51 33.15
CA TRP A 11 -30.78 1.55 33.64
C TRP A 11 -29.82 0.84 32.70
N ILE A 12 -30.16 -0.36 32.23
CA ILE A 12 -29.36 -1.07 31.20
C ILE A 12 -29.22 -0.20 29.96
N PHE A 13 -30.32 0.38 29.47
CA PHE A 13 -30.30 1.26 28.30
C PHE A 13 -29.40 2.48 28.52
N ALA A 14 -29.52 3.15 29.67
CA ALA A 14 -28.70 4.32 30.01
C ALA A 14 -27.21 3.97 30.10
N VAL A 15 -26.86 2.85 30.74
CA VAL A 15 -25.47 2.36 30.81
C VAL A 15 -24.95 2.03 29.42
N PHE A 16 -25.73 1.34 28.59
CA PHE A 16 -25.33 0.99 27.23
C PHE A 16 -25.15 2.23 26.34
N ALA A 17 -26.09 3.18 26.40
CA ALA A 17 -25.98 4.45 25.69
C ALA A 17 -24.75 5.24 26.16
N PHE A 18 -24.51 5.31 27.47
CA PHE A 18 -23.34 5.97 28.05
C PHE A 18 -22.02 5.34 27.55
N LEU A 19 -21.92 4.01 27.52
CA LEU A 19 -20.76 3.32 26.97
C LEU A 19 -20.55 3.63 25.48
N ILE A 20 -21.63 3.69 24.69
CA ILE A 20 -21.53 4.10 23.27
C ILE A 20 -20.98 5.52 23.17
N PHE A 21 -21.48 6.47 23.97
CA PHE A 21 -20.99 7.84 23.95
C PHE A 21 -19.51 7.94 24.33
N ILE A 22 -19.05 7.16 25.31
CA ILE A 22 -17.63 7.06 25.64
C ILE A 22 -16.82 6.64 24.42
N ILE A 23 -17.23 5.56 23.74
CA ILE A 23 -16.50 5.04 22.56
C ILE A 23 -16.52 6.06 21.41
N LEU A 24 -17.63 6.77 21.21
CA LEU A 24 -17.75 7.82 20.19
C LEU A 24 -16.81 9.01 20.43
N GLN A 25 -16.45 9.27 21.68
CA GLN A 25 -15.64 10.42 22.08
C GLN A 25 -14.16 10.13 22.27
N ILE A 26 -13.69 8.89 22.05
CA ILE A 26 -12.28 8.53 22.24
C ILE A 26 -11.39 9.39 21.32
N PRO A 27 -10.51 10.24 21.87
CA PRO A 27 -9.60 11.05 21.07
C PRO A 27 -8.60 10.18 20.31
N ALA A 28 -8.24 10.57 19.09
CA ALA A 28 -7.28 9.82 18.28
C ALA A 28 -5.87 9.76 18.92
N THR A 29 -5.50 10.81 19.66
CA THR A 29 -4.22 10.92 20.37
C THR A 29 -3.99 9.78 21.36
N TRP A 30 -5.05 9.27 21.98
CA TRP A 30 -4.97 8.15 22.91
C TRP A 30 -4.48 6.86 22.25
N LEU A 31 -4.95 6.59 21.03
CA LEU A 31 -4.64 5.38 20.29
C LEU A 31 -3.16 5.39 19.86
N ILE A 32 -2.69 6.54 19.36
CA ILE A 32 -1.31 6.70 18.90
C ILE A 32 -0.31 6.59 20.06
N ALA A 33 -0.59 7.17 21.22
CA ALA A 33 0.26 7.03 22.41
C ALA A 33 0.44 5.56 22.85
N LYS A 34 -0.54 4.69 22.57
CA LYS A 34 -0.47 3.26 22.92
C LYS A 34 0.34 2.42 21.94
N PHE A 35 0.25 2.73 20.64
CA PHE A 35 0.87 1.95 19.57
C PHE A 35 2.19 2.53 19.05
N SER A 36 2.53 3.77 19.41
CA SER A 36 3.69 4.50 18.91
C SER A 36 4.67 4.89 20.02
N LYS A 37 4.95 3.97 20.96
CA LYS A 37 5.74 4.27 22.17
C LYS A 37 7.20 4.69 21.90
N ASP A 38 7.80 4.21 20.81
CA ASP A 38 9.23 4.47 20.50
C ASP A 38 9.47 5.16 19.16
N ASN A 39 8.43 5.37 18.34
CA ASN A 39 8.57 5.88 16.99
C ASN A 39 7.65 7.07 16.77
N GLN A 40 8.22 8.26 16.66
CA GLN A 40 7.51 9.52 16.39
C GLN A 40 7.07 9.59 14.91
N ILE A 41 6.41 8.56 14.41
CA ILE A 41 5.97 8.52 13.01
C ILE A 41 4.81 9.49 12.80
N LEU A 42 3.94 9.67 13.79
CA LEU A 42 2.74 10.51 13.69
C LEU A 42 2.85 11.75 14.59
N HIS A 43 2.52 12.90 14.02
CA HIS A 43 2.51 14.22 14.65
C HIS A 43 1.19 14.93 14.36
N ASN A 44 0.92 16.03 15.09
CA ASN A 44 -0.23 16.92 14.86
C ASN A 44 -1.58 16.18 14.74
N VAL A 45 -1.74 15.13 15.55
CA VAL A 45 -2.93 14.28 15.54
C VAL A 45 -4.13 15.08 16.00
N SER A 46 -5.19 15.07 15.21
CA SER A 46 -6.44 15.75 15.52
C SER A 46 -7.65 14.90 15.18
N GLY A 47 -8.77 15.18 15.85
CA GLY A 47 -10.01 14.40 15.72
C GLY A 47 -10.11 13.22 16.70
N ASN A 48 -10.95 12.25 16.35
CA ASN A 48 -11.25 11.08 17.16
C ASN A 48 -10.93 9.79 16.40
N ILE A 49 -11.11 8.64 17.06
CA ILE A 49 -10.83 7.33 16.43
C ILE A 49 -11.73 7.01 15.22
N TRP A 50 -12.79 7.79 14.99
CA TRP A 50 -13.73 7.60 13.89
C TRP A 50 -13.39 8.45 12.68
N GLN A 51 -13.01 9.70 12.91
CA GLN A 51 -12.61 10.63 11.88
C GLN A 51 -11.55 11.57 12.45
N GLY A 52 -10.44 11.68 11.72
CA GLY A 52 -9.35 12.55 12.12
C GLY A 52 -8.25 12.59 11.06
N GLN A 53 -7.17 13.26 11.43
CA GLN A 53 -6.01 13.43 10.58
C GLN A 53 -4.74 13.49 11.43
N ALA A 54 -3.63 13.13 10.82
CA ALA A 54 -2.31 13.23 11.41
C ALA A 54 -1.28 13.51 10.34
N ASP A 55 -0.23 14.23 10.71
CA ASP A 55 0.97 14.33 9.90
C ASP A 55 1.81 13.09 10.18
N TRP A 56 2.47 12.56 9.15
CA TRP A 56 3.39 11.45 9.29
C TRP A 56 4.77 11.82 8.78
N GLN A 57 5.82 11.28 9.40
CA GLN A 57 7.20 11.45 8.98
C GLN A 57 8.00 10.17 9.21
N ARG A 58 8.72 9.72 8.17
CA ARG A 58 9.67 8.60 8.24
C ARG A 58 10.88 8.90 7.37
N GLY A 59 12.02 9.17 8.00
CA GLY A 59 13.20 9.67 7.28
C GLY A 59 12.91 11.03 6.66
N GLN A 60 13.13 11.17 5.34
CA GLN A 60 12.78 12.40 4.63
C GLN A 60 11.34 12.38 4.07
N LEU A 61 10.67 11.21 4.05
CA LEU A 61 9.26 11.12 3.65
C LEU A 61 8.40 11.75 4.74
N ARG A 62 7.52 12.64 4.32
CA ARG A 62 6.54 13.28 5.20
C ARG A 62 5.25 13.53 4.45
N GLY A 63 4.15 13.56 5.17
CA GLY A 63 2.85 13.72 4.57
C GLY A 63 1.75 13.86 5.58
N THR A 64 0.52 13.79 5.10
CA THR A 64 -0.68 13.78 5.93
C THR A 64 -1.48 12.54 5.62
N VAL A 65 -2.14 12.01 6.65
CA VAL A 65 -3.11 10.93 6.53
C VAL A 65 -4.42 11.41 7.14
N HIS A 66 -5.49 11.33 6.37
CA HIS A 66 -6.84 11.50 6.86
C HIS A 66 -7.48 10.12 6.94
N TRP A 67 -8.22 9.86 8.01
CA TRP A 67 -8.95 8.60 8.14
C TRP A 67 -10.42 8.85 8.44
N LYS A 68 -11.23 7.94 7.93
CA LYS A 68 -12.63 7.79 8.29
C LYS A 68 -12.93 6.31 8.52
N THR A 69 -12.94 5.91 9.78
CA THR A 69 -13.27 4.56 10.23
C THR A 69 -14.65 4.15 9.74
N ARG A 70 -14.82 2.86 9.49
CA ARG A 70 -16.03 2.24 8.95
C ARG A 70 -16.68 1.39 10.06
N PRO A 71 -17.60 1.94 10.88
CA PRO A 71 -18.09 1.24 12.06
C PRO A 71 -18.80 -0.08 11.74
N LEU A 72 -19.46 -0.16 10.58
CA LEU A 72 -20.13 -1.38 10.12
C LEU A 72 -19.15 -2.54 9.87
N ASP A 73 -17.86 -2.26 9.64
CA ASP A 73 -16.86 -3.31 9.51
C ASP A 73 -16.65 -4.07 10.83
N LEU A 74 -16.98 -3.49 11.98
CA LEU A 74 -16.94 -4.21 13.27
C LEU A 74 -17.93 -5.37 13.32
N LEU A 75 -19.07 -5.27 12.62
CA LEU A 75 -20.03 -6.37 12.48
C LEU A 75 -19.46 -7.53 11.67
N LEU A 76 -18.44 -7.26 10.84
CA LEU A 76 -17.68 -8.24 10.07
C LEU A 76 -16.40 -8.70 10.79
N LEU A 77 -16.27 -8.42 12.08
CA LEU A 77 -15.12 -8.76 12.92
C LEU A 77 -13.78 -8.22 12.36
N ARG A 78 -13.83 -7.01 11.81
CA ARG A 78 -12.65 -6.31 11.30
C ARG A 78 -12.71 -4.82 11.64
N VAL A 79 -11.56 -4.19 11.73
CA VAL A 79 -11.44 -2.74 11.82
C VAL A 79 -11.09 -2.24 10.43
N GLY A 80 -11.87 -1.31 9.88
CA GLY A 80 -11.65 -0.73 8.55
C GLY A 80 -11.75 0.78 8.56
N ALA A 81 -11.01 1.45 7.69
CA ALA A 81 -11.06 2.88 7.49
C ALA A 81 -10.87 3.24 6.01
N ASN A 82 -11.57 4.28 5.55
CA ASN A 82 -11.17 4.97 4.32
C ASN A 82 -9.99 5.86 4.71
N LEU A 83 -8.88 5.74 3.98
CA LEU A 83 -7.67 6.53 4.18
C LEU A 83 -7.43 7.38 2.95
N ASP A 84 -7.05 8.64 3.18
CA ASP A 84 -6.57 9.57 2.17
C ASP A 84 -5.17 10.03 2.59
N ILE A 85 -4.15 9.64 1.84
CA ILE A 85 -2.75 9.86 2.17
C ILE A 85 -2.12 10.76 1.12
N HIS A 86 -1.45 11.81 1.58
CA HIS A 86 -0.74 12.78 0.74
C HIS A 86 0.71 12.91 1.20
N SER A 87 1.66 12.97 0.27
CA SER A 87 3.08 13.16 0.55
C SER A 87 3.76 13.83 -0.64
N GLY A 88 3.98 15.15 -0.54
CA GLY A 88 4.43 15.93 -1.69
C GLY A 88 3.40 15.82 -2.83
N ASN A 89 3.84 15.33 -3.99
CA ASN A 89 2.99 15.08 -5.15
C ASN A 89 2.42 13.65 -5.21
N THR A 90 2.76 12.79 -4.24
CA THR A 90 2.13 11.48 -4.09
C THR A 90 0.82 11.62 -3.35
N GLN A 91 -0.24 11.07 -3.91
CA GLN A 91 -1.56 11.02 -3.26
C GLN A 91 -2.23 9.70 -3.56
N PHE A 92 -2.84 9.08 -2.56
CA PHE A 92 -3.66 7.91 -2.77
C PHE A 92 -4.77 7.81 -1.74
N ASN A 93 -5.89 7.27 -2.18
CA ASN A 93 -7.04 7.00 -1.34
C ASN A 93 -7.48 5.56 -1.50
N GLY A 94 -8.03 4.98 -0.43
CA GLY A 94 -8.50 3.60 -0.46
C GLY A 94 -9.06 3.15 0.87
N VAL A 95 -9.60 1.93 0.91
CA VAL A 95 -10.11 1.31 2.13
C VAL A 95 -9.07 0.34 2.66
N PHE A 96 -8.60 0.59 3.87
CA PHE A 96 -7.66 -0.28 4.59
C PHE A 96 -8.40 -0.97 5.72
N GLY A 97 -8.15 -2.26 5.90
CA GLY A 97 -8.79 -3.07 6.91
C GLY A 97 -7.87 -4.09 7.54
N TYR A 98 -8.11 -4.38 8.81
CA TYR A 98 -7.44 -5.40 9.60
C TYR A 98 -8.48 -6.28 10.28
N GLY A 99 -8.50 -7.56 9.92
CA GLY A 99 -9.49 -8.53 10.38
C GLY A 99 -8.92 -9.64 11.25
N PHE A 100 -9.81 -10.50 11.72
CA PHE A 100 -9.46 -11.73 12.44
C PHE A 100 -8.41 -12.56 11.68
N GLY A 101 -7.51 -13.23 12.42
CA GLY A 101 -6.42 -14.00 11.84
C GLY A 101 -5.30 -13.15 11.24
N LYS A 102 -5.16 -11.88 11.64
CA LYS A 102 -4.16 -10.93 11.13
C LYS A 102 -4.29 -10.65 9.63
N LYS A 103 -5.50 -10.75 9.09
CA LYS A 103 -5.80 -10.51 7.67
C LYS A 103 -5.78 -9.01 7.38
N ILE A 104 -4.87 -8.58 6.52
CA ILE A 104 -4.83 -7.22 5.96
C ILE A 104 -5.69 -7.19 4.69
N MET A 105 -6.45 -6.11 4.52
CA MET A 105 -7.34 -5.90 3.38
C MET A 105 -7.13 -4.49 2.85
N ILE A 106 -6.91 -4.38 1.55
CA ILE A 106 -6.85 -3.11 0.81
C ILE A 106 -7.92 -3.20 -0.28
N LYS A 107 -8.74 -2.16 -0.43
CA LYS A 107 -9.76 -2.10 -1.49
C LYS A 107 -9.81 -0.71 -2.10
N ASN A 108 -10.10 -0.68 -3.40
CA ASN A 108 -10.30 0.55 -4.17
C ASN A 108 -9.16 1.55 -3.94
N LEU A 109 -7.93 1.06 -3.88
CA LEU A 109 -6.75 1.90 -3.78
C LEU A 109 -6.51 2.52 -5.15
N GLN A 110 -6.52 3.84 -5.17
CA GLN A 110 -6.34 4.65 -6.37
C GLN A 110 -5.47 5.86 -6.04
N GLY A 111 -4.82 6.41 -7.03
CA GLY A 111 -4.00 7.60 -6.86
C GLY A 111 -2.75 7.59 -7.72
N GLU A 112 -1.72 8.30 -7.28
CA GLU A 112 -0.47 8.45 -7.99
C GLU A 112 0.72 8.46 -7.03
N VAL A 113 1.82 7.84 -7.46
CA VAL A 113 3.10 7.82 -6.77
C VAL A 113 4.08 8.64 -7.57
N SER A 114 4.51 9.76 -6.98
CA SER A 114 5.40 10.70 -7.62
C SER A 114 6.86 10.20 -7.65
N PRO A 115 7.67 10.71 -8.58
CA PRO A 115 9.09 10.35 -8.69
C PRO A 115 9.89 10.65 -7.42
N GLU A 116 9.50 11.70 -6.67
CA GLU A 116 10.13 12.05 -5.40
C GLU A 116 9.95 10.95 -4.35
N THR A 117 8.79 10.29 -4.33
CA THR A 117 8.56 9.15 -3.44
C THR A 117 9.34 7.90 -3.89
N LEU A 118 9.54 7.71 -5.20
CA LEU A 118 10.31 6.58 -5.72
C LEU A 118 11.80 6.64 -5.35
N LYS A 119 12.36 7.85 -5.18
CA LYS A 119 13.76 8.08 -4.76
C LYS A 119 14.11 7.44 -3.41
N TYR A 120 13.12 7.20 -2.55
CA TYR A 120 13.31 6.55 -1.26
C TYR A 120 13.55 5.05 -1.36
N PHE A 121 13.07 4.43 -2.44
CA PHE A 121 13.26 3.00 -2.69
C PHE A 121 14.55 2.74 -3.46
N ALA A 122 14.89 3.63 -4.41
CA ALA A 122 16.17 3.62 -5.09
C ALA A 122 16.63 5.04 -5.39
N ASN A 123 17.88 5.37 -5.01
CA ASN A 123 18.49 6.67 -5.24
C ASN A 123 18.90 6.85 -6.72
N TRP A 124 17.90 6.86 -7.59
CA TRP A 124 18.00 7.02 -9.04
C TRP A 124 17.37 8.35 -9.46
N GLN A 125 17.69 8.81 -10.67
CA GLN A 125 16.98 9.92 -11.29
C GLN A 125 15.78 9.35 -12.05
N TRP A 126 14.64 9.34 -11.37
CA TRP A 126 13.38 8.86 -11.91
C TRP A 126 12.79 9.84 -12.93
N PRO A 127 12.13 9.35 -14.00
CA PRO A 127 11.31 10.17 -14.89
C PRO A 127 10.26 10.99 -14.14
N GLU A 128 9.90 12.17 -14.67
CA GLU A 128 8.91 13.08 -14.04
C GLU A 128 7.49 12.51 -13.97
N ASN A 129 7.17 11.52 -14.79
CA ASN A 129 5.83 10.92 -14.82
C ASN A 129 5.55 10.10 -13.56
N ALA A 130 4.46 10.40 -12.86
CA ALA A 130 3.99 9.62 -11.73
C ALA A 130 3.48 8.23 -12.18
N ILE A 131 3.57 7.25 -11.27
CA ILE A 131 2.93 5.94 -11.44
C ILE A 131 1.49 6.08 -10.96
N GLN A 132 0.52 5.84 -11.84
CA GLN A 132 -0.90 5.88 -11.52
C GLN A 132 -1.38 4.52 -11.07
N LEU A 133 -2.15 4.48 -9.99
CA LEU A 133 -2.82 3.29 -9.46
C LEU A 133 -4.32 3.41 -9.69
N LYS A 134 -4.94 2.35 -10.19
CA LYS A 134 -6.37 2.30 -10.43
C LYS A 134 -6.97 1.01 -9.89
N ASP A 135 -8.00 1.17 -9.05
CA ASP A 135 -8.84 0.11 -8.52
C ASP A 135 -8.04 -1.06 -7.92
N VAL A 136 -6.93 -0.75 -7.24
CA VAL A 136 -6.08 -1.77 -6.63
C VAL A 136 -6.76 -2.30 -5.37
N GLN A 137 -6.90 -3.62 -5.30
CA GLN A 137 -7.33 -4.31 -4.11
C GLN A 137 -6.49 -5.56 -3.91
N LEU A 138 -6.34 -5.96 -2.66
CA LEU A 138 -5.70 -7.21 -2.26
C LEU A 138 -6.06 -7.54 -0.82
N ASN A 139 -6.08 -8.83 -0.52
CA ASN A 139 -5.99 -9.31 0.85
C ASN A 139 -4.66 -10.00 1.07
N TYR A 140 -4.13 -9.90 2.28
CA TYR A 140 -2.91 -10.58 2.68
C TYR A 140 -3.08 -11.20 4.07
N GLN A 141 -2.69 -12.46 4.21
CA GLN A 141 -2.63 -13.17 5.49
C GLN A 141 -1.38 -14.05 5.48
N LYS A 142 -0.48 -13.88 6.46
CA LYS A 142 0.86 -14.50 6.45
C LYS A 142 0.85 -16.01 6.18
N GLU A 143 -0.12 -16.74 6.72
CA GLU A 143 -0.24 -18.19 6.56
C GLU A 143 -0.83 -18.62 5.21
N LYS A 144 -1.56 -17.74 4.52
CA LYS A 144 -2.27 -18.04 3.26
C LYS A 144 -1.74 -17.27 2.04
N GLY A 145 -0.89 -16.27 2.26
CA GLY A 145 -0.42 -15.36 1.23
C GLY A 145 -1.46 -14.33 0.78
N PHE A 146 -1.37 -13.95 -0.48
CA PHE A 146 -2.23 -12.98 -1.15
C PHE A 146 -3.51 -13.63 -1.69
N SER A 147 -4.61 -12.89 -1.71
CA SER A 147 -5.87 -13.33 -2.32
C SER A 147 -6.76 -12.14 -2.69
N ALA A 148 -7.63 -12.31 -3.67
CA ALA A 148 -8.50 -11.25 -4.20
C ALA A 148 -7.68 -10.01 -4.59
N ALA A 149 -6.54 -10.26 -5.21
CA ALA A 149 -5.69 -9.21 -5.73
C ALA A 149 -6.08 -8.91 -7.17
N GLU A 150 -6.45 -7.66 -7.42
CA GLU A 150 -6.75 -7.14 -8.75
C GLU A 150 -6.43 -5.65 -8.77
N GLY A 151 -6.11 -5.12 -9.94
CA GLY A 151 -5.85 -3.69 -10.10
C GLY A 151 -4.89 -3.41 -11.24
N GLN A 152 -4.77 -2.13 -11.57
CA GLN A 152 -3.94 -1.67 -12.68
C GLN A 152 -2.98 -0.60 -12.21
N LEU A 153 -1.76 -0.64 -12.74
CA LEU A 153 -0.81 0.46 -12.64
C LEU A 153 -0.44 0.94 -14.04
N ASN A 154 -0.33 2.26 -14.21
CA ASN A 154 0.11 2.86 -15.45
C ASN A 154 1.27 3.79 -15.17
N TRP A 155 2.29 3.76 -16.03
CA TRP A 155 3.42 4.67 -15.95
C TRP A 155 3.77 5.23 -17.32
N GLY A 156 3.95 6.54 -17.40
CA GLY A 156 4.31 7.22 -18.65
C GLY A 156 5.70 6.89 -19.16
N GLY A 157 6.57 6.31 -18.31
CA GLY A 157 7.97 6.05 -18.64
C GLY A 157 8.79 7.34 -18.72
N GLY A 158 9.87 7.32 -19.49
CA GLY A 158 10.82 8.42 -19.65
C GLY A 158 12.27 8.00 -19.39
N GLU A 159 13.14 8.99 -19.26
CA GLU A 159 14.57 8.76 -19.01
C GLU A 159 14.82 8.39 -17.55
N LEU A 160 15.28 7.17 -17.29
CA LEU A 160 15.69 6.69 -15.98
C LEU A 160 17.21 6.61 -15.93
N ASN A 161 17.85 7.47 -15.14
CA ASN A 161 19.29 7.37 -14.90
C ASN A 161 19.55 6.68 -13.56
N TYR A 162 20.29 5.58 -13.59
CA TYR A 162 20.54 4.73 -12.44
C TYR A 162 22.02 4.42 -12.30
N THR A 163 22.42 4.08 -11.08
CA THR A 163 23.79 3.66 -10.76
C THR A 163 23.77 2.17 -10.47
N PHE A 164 24.59 1.41 -11.19
CA PHE A 164 24.82 -0.01 -10.94
C PHE A 164 26.31 -0.25 -10.72
N GLY A 165 26.68 -0.64 -9.49
CA GLY A 165 28.08 -0.67 -9.06
C GLY A 165 28.70 0.74 -9.08
N GLN A 166 29.75 0.94 -9.86
CA GLN A 166 30.41 2.24 -10.06
C GLN A 166 30.02 2.91 -11.39
N ARG A 167 29.13 2.28 -12.18
CA ARG A 167 28.72 2.78 -13.50
C ARG A 167 27.38 3.48 -13.39
N GLN A 168 27.32 4.70 -13.93
CA GLN A 168 26.05 5.34 -14.27
C GLN A 168 25.62 4.84 -15.64
N ASP A 169 24.36 4.47 -15.74
CA ASP A 169 23.73 4.11 -16.99
C ASP A 169 22.34 4.73 -17.09
N ARG A 170 21.77 4.64 -18.27
CA ARG A 170 20.48 5.22 -18.61
C ARG A 170 19.60 4.15 -19.24
N MET A 171 18.35 4.12 -18.82
CA MET A 171 17.30 3.33 -19.45
C MET A 171 16.22 4.27 -19.99
N ASN A 172 15.89 4.12 -21.26
CA ASN A 172 14.76 4.82 -21.88
C ASN A 172 13.47 4.04 -21.62
N MET A 173 12.86 4.25 -20.46
CA MET A 173 11.63 3.55 -20.07
C MET A 173 10.51 3.85 -21.07
N PRO A 174 9.94 2.84 -21.75
CA PRO A 174 8.70 3.04 -22.48
C PRO A 174 7.54 3.28 -21.50
N SER A 175 6.40 3.71 -22.01
CA SER A 175 5.19 3.70 -21.20
C SER A 175 4.80 2.26 -20.87
N LEU A 176 4.54 2.01 -19.59
CA LEU A 176 4.25 0.71 -19.03
C LEU A 176 2.82 0.66 -18.48
N MET A 177 2.19 -0.49 -18.66
CA MET A 177 0.94 -0.86 -18.00
C MET A 177 1.19 -2.17 -17.26
N ALA A 178 0.69 -2.26 -16.03
CA ALA A 178 0.85 -3.43 -15.20
C ALA A 178 -0.50 -3.88 -14.63
N GLU A 179 -0.71 -5.19 -14.62
CA GLU A 179 -1.88 -5.81 -14.03
C GLU A 179 -1.47 -6.57 -12.78
N ILE A 180 -2.16 -6.29 -11.67
CA ILE A 180 -2.01 -7.00 -10.41
C ILE A 180 -2.99 -8.17 -10.42
N LYS A 181 -2.51 -9.35 -10.05
CA LYS A 181 -3.34 -10.53 -9.79
C LYS A 181 -2.78 -11.35 -8.64
N ASP A 182 -3.57 -12.21 -8.04
CA ASP A 182 -3.04 -13.27 -7.18
C ASP A 182 -2.93 -14.61 -7.93
N GLU A 183 -1.85 -15.34 -7.67
CA GLU A 183 -1.63 -16.67 -8.23
C GLU A 183 -0.96 -17.55 -7.17
N ASN A 184 -1.65 -18.61 -6.75
CA ASN A 184 -1.16 -19.56 -5.73
C ASN A 184 -0.68 -18.89 -4.43
N GLY A 185 -1.39 -17.87 -3.96
CA GLY A 185 -1.03 -17.14 -2.74
C GLY A 185 0.09 -16.11 -2.92
N GLN A 186 0.59 -15.91 -4.14
CA GLN A 186 1.56 -14.86 -4.48
C GLN A 186 0.85 -13.69 -5.14
N LEU A 187 1.31 -12.47 -4.88
CA LEU A 187 0.92 -11.30 -5.66
C LEU A 187 1.77 -11.29 -6.93
N GLN A 188 1.16 -11.28 -8.10
CA GLN A 188 1.84 -11.16 -9.39
C GLN A 188 1.54 -9.79 -9.99
N VAL A 189 2.55 -9.19 -10.60
CA VAL A 189 2.46 -7.92 -11.33
C VAL A 189 3.07 -8.13 -12.70
N ASP A 190 2.21 -8.36 -13.69
CA ASP A 190 2.62 -8.55 -15.09
C ASP A 190 2.76 -7.18 -15.75
N VAL A 191 3.98 -6.84 -16.17
CA VAL A 191 4.32 -5.51 -16.70
C VAL A 191 4.54 -5.58 -18.20
N ARG A 192 3.78 -4.76 -18.93
CA ARG A 192 3.77 -4.71 -20.39
C ARG A 192 3.94 -3.29 -20.90
N ASP A 193 4.34 -3.16 -22.16
CA ASP A 193 4.28 -1.88 -22.86
C ASP A 193 2.87 -1.60 -23.43
N GLN A 194 2.70 -0.44 -24.08
CA GLN A 194 1.44 -0.05 -24.73
C GLN A 194 0.99 -1.01 -25.85
N ARG A 195 1.90 -1.83 -26.39
CA ARG A 195 1.63 -2.85 -27.42
C ARG A 195 1.34 -4.22 -26.80
N SER A 196 1.11 -4.28 -25.49
CA SER A 196 0.91 -5.52 -24.72
C SER A 196 2.09 -6.49 -24.75
N GLN A 197 3.28 -5.99 -25.08
CA GLN A 197 4.51 -6.77 -25.13
C GLN A 197 5.08 -6.91 -23.74
N LYS A 198 5.57 -8.11 -23.40
CA LYS A 198 6.06 -8.43 -22.07
C LYS A 198 7.36 -7.68 -21.77
N MET A 199 7.40 -6.97 -20.66
CA MET A 199 8.55 -6.16 -20.25
C MET A 199 9.19 -6.70 -18.97
N ALA A 200 8.38 -6.94 -17.95
CA ALA A 200 8.84 -7.46 -16.67
C ALA A 200 7.74 -8.28 -15.98
N ASN A 201 8.13 -9.04 -14.97
CA ASN A 201 7.20 -9.61 -13.99
C ASN A 201 7.76 -9.36 -12.60
N LEU A 202 6.90 -8.93 -11.69
CA LEU A 202 7.24 -8.83 -10.28
C LEU A 202 6.32 -9.77 -9.51
N SER A 203 6.85 -10.43 -8.49
CA SER A 203 6.02 -11.23 -7.60
C SER A 203 6.39 -11.04 -6.14
N LEU A 204 5.38 -11.02 -5.27
CA LEU A 204 5.56 -11.05 -3.82
C LEU A 204 5.02 -12.37 -3.29
N ASP A 205 5.89 -13.12 -2.63
CA ASP A 205 5.52 -14.37 -1.97
C ASP A 205 4.86 -14.12 -0.59
N PRO A 206 4.31 -15.17 0.06
CA PRO A 206 3.71 -15.03 1.40
C PRO A 206 4.68 -14.55 2.50
N SER A 207 5.98 -14.59 2.26
CA SER A 207 7.01 -14.07 3.17
C SER A 207 7.43 -12.63 2.85
N LEU A 208 6.74 -11.98 1.90
CA LEU A 208 7.02 -10.63 1.42
C LEU A 208 8.41 -10.49 0.77
N MET A 209 8.91 -11.57 0.18
CA MET A 209 10.06 -11.53 -0.72
C MET A 209 9.58 -11.10 -2.10
N LEU A 210 10.19 -10.03 -2.61
CA LEU A 210 9.97 -9.49 -3.93
C LEU A 210 10.92 -10.18 -4.91
N ASP A 211 10.38 -10.97 -5.83
CA ASP A 211 11.09 -11.43 -7.02
C ASP A 211 10.84 -10.43 -8.16
N VAL A 212 11.90 -10.04 -8.87
CA VAL A 212 11.84 -9.16 -10.04
C VAL A 212 12.50 -9.86 -11.20
N GLN A 213 11.79 -9.97 -12.31
CA GLN A 213 12.27 -10.57 -13.55
C GLN A 213 12.13 -9.59 -14.71
N LEU A 214 13.24 -9.28 -15.38
CA LEU A 214 13.27 -8.36 -16.53
C LEU A 214 13.52 -9.14 -17.82
N THR A 215 12.74 -8.84 -18.84
CA THR A 215 12.89 -9.46 -20.17
C THR A 215 14.04 -8.84 -20.96
N GLN A 216 14.54 -9.56 -21.97
CA GLN A 216 15.46 -9.03 -22.96
C GLN A 216 14.93 -7.75 -23.60
N ARG A 217 13.64 -7.72 -23.97
CA ARG A 217 12.96 -6.56 -24.55
C ARG A 217 13.05 -5.32 -23.66
N MET A 218 12.88 -5.49 -22.35
CA MET A 218 13.04 -4.42 -21.38
C MET A 218 14.47 -3.89 -21.34
N LEU A 219 15.47 -4.77 -21.31
CA LEU A 219 16.86 -4.36 -21.23
C LEU A 219 17.40 -3.71 -22.51
N LEU A 220 16.82 -3.99 -23.67
CA LEU A 220 17.15 -3.30 -24.93
C LEU A 220 16.83 -1.79 -24.91
N ASN A 221 16.14 -1.31 -23.87
CA ASN A 221 15.97 0.12 -23.63
C ASN A 221 17.18 0.78 -22.93
N ILE A 222 18.20 0.00 -22.57
CA ILE A 222 19.49 0.48 -22.07
C ILE A 222 20.44 0.57 -23.27
N PRO A 223 20.95 1.76 -23.66
CA PRO A 223 21.81 1.90 -24.84
C PRO A 223 23.10 1.05 -24.80
N SER A 224 23.61 0.75 -23.60
CA SER A 224 24.82 -0.04 -23.41
C SER A 224 24.61 -1.56 -23.45
N TYR A 225 23.36 -2.02 -23.56
CA TYR A 225 23.02 -3.45 -23.46
C TYR A 225 22.89 -4.10 -24.84
N GLU A 226 23.70 -5.13 -25.09
CA GLU A 226 23.76 -5.86 -26.39
C GLU A 226 23.35 -7.34 -26.28
N GLY A 227 22.33 -7.64 -25.46
CA GLY A 227 21.86 -9.02 -25.31
C GLY A 227 21.29 -9.63 -26.61
N LYS A 228 21.35 -10.96 -26.75
CA LYS A 228 20.90 -11.71 -27.94
C LYS A 228 19.83 -12.76 -27.65
N ALA A 229 19.24 -12.76 -26.45
CA ALA A 229 18.18 -13.71 -26.12
C ALA A 229 16.88 -13.40 -26.91
N GLY A 230 15.91 -14.30 -26.86
CA GLY A 230 14.56 -14.01 -27.35
C GLY A 230 13.96 -12.82 -26.58
N LEU A 231 13.17 -11.98 -27.24
CA LEU A 231 12.68 -10.72 -26.67
C LEU A 231 11.91 -10.90 -25.35
N ASP A 232 11.12 -11.97 -25.22
CA ASP A 232 10.30 -12.22 -24.01
C ASP A 232 11.01 -13.11 -22.98
N THR A 233 12.27 -13.49 -23.24
CA THR A 233 13.08 -14.27 -22.31
C THR A 233 13.51 -13.40 -21.14
N TYR A 234 13.31 -13.89 -19.91
CA TYR A 234 13.88 -13.25 -18.72
C TYR A 234 15.39 -13.44 -18.68
N VAL A 235 16.11 -12.32 -18.59
CA VAL A 235 17.58 -12.26 -18.65
C VAL A 235 18.18 -11.77 -17.34
N ILE A 236 17.41 -11.02 -16.54
CA ILE A 236 17.77 -10.63 -15.17
C ILE A 236 16.67 -11.10 -14.23
N SER A 237 17.08 -11.71 -13.12
CA SER A 237 16.22 -12.08 -12.00
C SER A 237 16.88 -11.65 -10.70
N SER A 238 16.12 -11.07 -9.79
CA SER A 238 16.56 -10.71 -8.45
C SER A 238 15.50 -11.05 -7.42
N ARG A 239 15.91 -11.34 -6.19
CA ARG A 239 15.01 -11.58 -5.05
C ARG A 239 15.50 -10.79 -3.85
N GLN A 240 14.63 -10.01 -3.24
CA GLN A 240 14.95 -9.20 -2.06
C GLN A 240 13.72 -9.03 -1.15
N PRO A 241 13.88 -8.81 0.16
CA PRO A 241 12.75 -8.46 1.01
C PRO A 241 12.16 -7.11 0.61
N LEU A 242 10.83 -6.97 0.60
CA LEU A 242 10.15 -5.72 0.23
C LEU A 242 10.46 -4.57 1.19
N MET A 243 10.69 -4.87 2.47
CA MET A 243 11.06 -3.90 3.50
C MET A 243 12.43 -4.27 4.08
N GLN A 244 13.39 -3.35 4.02
CA GLN A 244 14.63 -3.48 4.75
C GLN A 244 14.36 -3.20 6.24
N GLY A 245 14.60 -4.21 7.09
CA GLY A 245 14.27 -4.19 8.52
C GLY A 245 12.94 -4.89 8.80
N GLY A 246 13.01 -6.06 9.43
CA GLY A 246 11.85 -6.89 9.79
C GLY A 246 10.89 -6.18 10.76
N PHE A 247 9.67 -6.72 10.83
CA PHE A 247 8.69 -6.37 11.87
C PHE A 247 9.11 -6.88 13.24
#